data_AF-A0A251XU37-F1
#
_entry.id   AF-A0A251XU37-F1
#
_cell.length_a   1.000
_cell.length_b   1.000
_cell.length_c   1.000
_cell.angle_alpha   90.00
_cell.angle_beta   90.00
_cell.angle_gamma   90.00
#
_symmetry.space_group_name_H-M   'P 1'
#
loop_
_entity.id
_entity.type
_entity.pdbx_description
1 polymer ?
#
loop_
_entity_poly.entity_id
_entity_poly.type
_entity_poly.pdbx_seq_one_letter_code
_entity_poly.pdbx_strand_id
1 'polypeptide(L)'
;MRISVIGCGYLGTVHAACMSRLGHDVVAIDVDAEKIASLQQGVAPFFEPGLPELLREELDTGRLRFSTDAAQVAGARVHFIAVGTPQKRGRTPPISHTSTPPSNPSCPTCPRATSSPESRLSQSVPRAASQSTSTRGYPTPR
;
A
#
# COMPACT_ATOMS: atom_id res chain seq x y z
N MET A 1 -4.73 16.42 -18.30
CA MET A 1 -6.01 15.84 -17.82
C MET A 1 -5.97 15.73 -16.30
N ARG A 2 -7.12 15.60 -15.62
CA ARG A 2 -7.17 15.46 -14.15
C ARG A 2 -6.90 14.02 -13.73
N ILE A 3 -5.90 13.83 -12.87
CA ILE A 3 -5.42 12.54 -12.34
C ILE A 3 -5.44 12.62 -10.82
N SER A 4 -5.73 11.50 -10.16
CA SER A 4 -5.50 11.37 -8.73
C SER A 4 -4.52 10.25 -8.41
N VAL A 5 -3.73 10.45 -7.37
CA VAL A 5 -2.80 9.46 -6.82
C VAL A 5 -3.16 9.24 -5.35
N ILE A 6 -3.49 8.00 -4.98
CA ILE A 6 -3.93 7.62 -3.64
C ILE A 6 -2.79 6.88 -2.95
N GLY A 7 -2.25 7.47 -1.89
CA GLY A 7 -1.02 7.09 -1.21
C GLY A 7 0.15 7.98 -1.64
N CYS A 8 0.75 8.68 -0.68
CA CYS A 8 1.89 9.58 -0.87
C CYS A 8 3.17 8.99 -0.23
N GLY A 9 3.36 7.68 -0.35
CA GLY A 9 4.65 7.05 -0.09
C GLY A 9 5.65 7.34 -1.21
N TYR A 10 6.79 6.67 -1.20
CA TYR A 10 7.84 6.83 -2.22
C TYR A 10 7.29 6.79 -3.66
N LEU A 11 6.61 5.69 -4.01
CA LEU A 11 6.05 5.50 -5.35
C LEU A 11 5.02 6.58 -5.70
N GLY A 12 4.09 6.86 -4.79
CA GLY A 12 2.98 7.76 -5.05
C GLY A 12 3.41 9.21 -5.23
N THR A 13 4.29 9.72 -4.37
CA THR A 13 4.77 11.09 -4.44
C THR A 13 5.60 11.35 -5.69
N VAL A 14 6.54 10.44 -6.02
CA VAL A 14 7.33 10.54 -7.26
C VAL A 14 6.41 10.48 -8.48
N HIS A 15 5.47 9.54 -8.49
CA HIS A 15 4.52 9.41 -9.60
C HIS A 15 3.64 10.66 -9.77
N ALA A 16 3.14 11.23 -8.68
CA ALA A 16 2.33 12.45 -8.72
C ALA A 16 3.14 13.64 -9.29
N ALA A 17 4.38 13.81 -8.84
CA ALA A 17 5.27 14.86 -9.34
C ALA A 17 5.58 14.69 -10.84
N CYS A 18 5.93 13.48 -11.27
CA CYS A 18 6.18 13.20 -12.69
C CYS A 18 4.93 13.41 -13.57
N MET A 19 3.75 12.99 -13.10
CA MET A 19 2.50 13.22 -13.85
C MET A 19 2.18 14.72 -13.98
N SER A 20 2.42 15.50 -12.93
CA SER A 20 2.27 16.96 -12.98
C SER A 20 3.24 17.58 -14.00
N ARG A 21 4.50 17.13 -14.00
CA ARG A 21 5.55 17.58 -14.92
C ARG A 21 5.24 17.30 -16.38
N LEU A 22 4.54 16.20 -16.65
CA LEU A 22 4.02 15.85 -17.98
C LEU A 22 2.80 16.70 -18.40
N GLY A 23 2.36 17.66 -17.57
CA GLY A 23 1.29 18.60 -17.88
C GLY A 23 -0.10 18.13 -17.43
N HIS A 24 -0.19 17.20 -16.49
CA HIS A 24 -1.47 16.78 -15.91
C HIS A 24 -1.83 17.61 -14.67
N ASP A 25 -3.13 17.71 -14.39
CA ASP A 25 -3.64 18.31 -13.15
C ASP A 25 -3.78 17.18 -12.13
N VAL A 26 -2.96 17.19 -11.08
CA VAL A 26 -2.75 16.07 -10.17
C VAL A 26 -3.17 16.43 -8.76
N VAL A 27 -4.04 15.60 -8.19
CA VAL A 27 -4.32 15.60 -6.75
C VAL A 27 -3.78 14.32 -6.11
N ALA A 28 -2.83 14.47 -5.20
CA ALA A 28 -2.23 13.38 -4.44
C ALA A 28 -2.84 13.35 -3.03
N ILE A 29 -3.41 12.21 -2.64
CA ILE A 29 -4.13 12.04 -1.38
C ILE A 29 -3.40 11.04 -0.48
N ASP A 30 -3.28 11.34 0.80
CA ASP A 30 -2.84 10.41 1.84
C ASP A 30 -3.63 10.66 3.13
N VAL A 31 -3.71 9.66 4.00
CA VAL A 31 -4.42 9.76 5.28
C VAL A 31 -3.58 10.46 6.36
N ASP A 32 -2.26 10.49 6.16
CA ASP A 32 -1.30 11.08 7.09
C ASP A 32 -1.19 12.60 6.88
N ALA A 33 -1.76 13.37 7.80
CA ALA A 33 -1.80 14.83 7.72
C ALA A 33 -0.41 15.49 7.86
N GLU A 34 0.48 14.93 8.67
CA GLU A 34 1.83 15.48 8.86
C GLU A 34 2.65 15.31 7.57
N LYS A 35 2.54 14.13 6.96
CA LYS A 35 3.14 13.85 5.65
C LYS A 35 2.63 14.80 4.58
N ILE A 36 1.30 15.01 4.50
CA ILE A 36 0.71 15.94 3.53
C ILE A 36 1.18 17.37 3.78
N ALA A 37 1.23 17.84 5.02
CA ALA A 37 1.72 19.17 5.35
C ALA A 37 3.19 19.38 4.92
N SER A 38 4.04 18.36 5.10
CA SER A 38 5.43 18.38 4.65
C SER A 38 5.54 18.41 3.12
N LEU A 39 4.76 17.58 2.43
CA LEU A 39 4.73 17.51 0.97
C LEU A 39 4.21 18.80 0.32
N GLN A 40 3.25 19.48 0.96
CA GLN A 40 2.79 20.81 0.53
C GLN A 40 3.88 21.88 0.60
N GLN A 41 4.93 21.66 1.39
CA GLN A 41 6.11 22.52 1.47
C GLN A 41 7.26 22.05 0.57
N GLY A 42 7.02 21.04 -0.28
CA GLY A 42 8.04 20.43 -1.14
C GLY A 42 9.04 19.55 -0.39
N VAL A 43 8.71 19.09 0.82
CA VAL A 43 9.57 18.25 1.66
C VAL A 43 9.01 16.83 1.72
N ALA A 44 9.70 15.87 1.12
CA ALA A 44 9.34 14.45 1.21
C ALA A 44 9.93 13.81 2.48
N PRO A 45 9.23 12.86 3.13
CA PRO A 45 9.74 12.15 4.32
C PRO A 45 10.77 11.05 3.96
N PHE A 46 11.28 11.04 2.74
CA PHE A 46 12.25 10.10 2.22
C PHE A 46 13.18 10.82 1.24
N PHE A 47 14.35 10.23 0.98
CA PHE A 47 15.31 10.76 0.03
C PHE A 47 15.05 10.16 -1.36
N GLU A 48 14.96 11.04 -2.36
CA GLU A 48 14.99 10.70 -3.78
C GLU A 48 15.73 11.81 -4.54
N PRO A 49 16.79 11.50 -5.31
CA PRO A 49 17.55 12.51 -6.04
C PRO A 49 16.68 13.35 -6.99
N GLY A 50 16.75 14.68 -6.88
CA GLY A 50 16.02 15.62 -7.75
C GLY A 50 14.53 15.80 -7.42
N LEU A 51 13.98 15.02 -6.48
CA LEU A 51 12.58 15.15 -6.08
C LEU A 51 12.27 16.47 -5.36
N PRO A 52 13.11 16.99 -4.44
CA PRO A 52 12.82 18.26 -3.77
C PRO A 52 12.67 19.44 -4.74
N GLU A 53 13.49 19.48 -5.79
CA GLU A 53 13.43 20.51 -6.84
C GLU A 53 12.16 20.33 -7.67
N LEU A 54 11.89 19.10 -8.13
CA LEU A 54 10.70 18.78 -8.91
C LEU A 54 9.40 19.08 -8.16
N LEU A 55 9.33 18.76 -6.86
CA LEU A 55 8.16 19.06 -6.04
C LEU A 55 7.91 20.56 -5.96
N ARG A 56 8.95 21.37 -5.72
CA ARG A 56 8.81 22.83 -5.68
C ARG A 56 8.32 23.37 -7.02
N GLU A 57 8.97 22.99 -8.12
CA GLU A 57 8.59 23.43 -9.47
C GLU A 57 7.11 23.09 -9.76
N GLU A 58 6.68 21.87 -9.46
CA GLU A 58 5.32 21.44 -9.79
C GLU A 58 4.25 21.98 -8.81
N LEU A 59 4.59 22.20 -7.55
CA LEU A 59 3.73 22.91 -6.60
C LEU A 59 3.52 24.36 -7.03
N ASP A 60 4.58 25.05 -7.45
CA ASP A 60 4.52 26.44 -7.91
C ASP A 60 3.66 26.60 -9.17
N THR A 61 3.57 25.56 -10.01
CA THR A 61 2.67 25.57 -11.18
C THR A 61 1.19 25.49 -10.80
N GLY A 62 0.87 25.08 -9.57
CA GLY A 62 -0.49 24.82 -9.10
C GLY A 62 -1.13 23.54 -9.67
N ARG A 63 -0.45 22.82 -10.57
CA ARG A 63 -0.94 21.56 -11.15
C ARG A 63 -0.81 20.39 -10.18
N LEU A 64 0.15 20.41 -9.27
CA LEU A 64 0.28 19.41 -8.21
C LEU A 64 -0.31 19.93 -6.91
N ARG A 65 -1.21 19.15 -6.29
CA ARG A 65 -1.77 19.45 -4.97
C ARG A 65 -1.76 18.20 -4.10
N PHE A 66 -1.34 18.35 -2.84
CA PHE A 66 -1.44 17.31 -1.83
C PHE A 66 -2.61 17.63 -0.89
N SER A 67 -3.39 16.63 -0.49
CA SER A 67 -4.53 16.80 0.41
C SER A 67 -4.81 15.54 1.23
N THR A 68 -5.48 15.69 2.36
CA THR A 68 -6.05 14.57 3.14
C THR A 68 -7.52 14.33 2.80
N ASP A 69 -8.16 15.23 2.05
CA ASP A 69 -9.56 15.13 1.68
C ASP A 69 -9.74 14.24 0.43
N ALA A 70 -10.19 13.01 0.66
CA ALA A 70 -10.48 12.06 -0.40
C ALA A 70 -11.58 12.52 -1.37
N ALA A 71 -12.47 13.45 -0.99
CA ALA A 71 -13.49 13.96 -1.90
C ALA A 71 -12.88 14.70 -3.11
N GLN A 72 -11.65 15.22 -2.98
CA GLN A 72 -10.97 15.96 -4.05
C GLN A 72 -10.56 15.09 -5.25
N VAL A 73 -10.60 13.76 -5.13
CA VAL A 73 -10.36 12.86 -6.27
C VAL A 73 -11.53 12.88 -7.27
N ALA A 74 -12.69 13.40 -6.87
CA ALA A 74 -13.85 13.53 -7.75
C ALA A 74 -13.48 14.28 -9.04
N GLY A 75 -13.95 13.76 -10.18
CA GLY A 75 -13.69 14.32 -11.50
C GLY A 75 -12.30 13.98 -12.08
N ALA A 76 -11.43 13.26 -11.36
CA ALA A 76 -10.25 12.67 -11.99
C ALA A 76 -10.69 11.57 -12.98
N ARG A 77 -10.04 11.52 -14.15
CA ARG A 77 -10.34 10.50 -15.17
C ARG A 77 -9.59 9.19 -14.90
N VAL A 78 -8.49 9.27 -14.16
CA VAL A 78 -7.63 8.15 -13.80
C VAL A 78 -7.25 8.27 -12.33
N HIS A 79 -7.31 7.14 -11.63
CA HIS A 79 -6.94 7.01 -10.23
C HIS A 79 -5.79 6.00 -10.11
N PHE A 80 -4.63 6.44 -9.65
CA PHE A 80 -3.52 5.55 -9.31
C PHE A 80 -3.60 5.19 -7.83
N ILE A 81 -3.60 3.89 -7.52
CA ILE A 81 -3.55 3.40 -6.14
C ILE A 81 -2.10 3.01 -5.85
N ALA A 82 -1.42 3.84 -5.06
CA ALA A 82 0.00 3.72 -4.70
C ALA A 82 0.19 3.52 -3.18
N VAL A 83 -0.80 2.91 -2.52
CA VAL A 83 -0.71 2.56 -1.10
C VAL A 83 0.20 1.36 -0.88
N GLY A 84 0.83 1.30 0.29
CA GLY A 84 1.63 0.14 0.68
C GLY A 84 0.77 -1.12 0.77
N THR A 85 1.28 -2.24 0.24
CA THR A 85 0.67 -3.58 0.36
C THR A 85 1.58 -4.51 1.18
N PRO A 86 1.73 -4.25 2.49
CA PRO A 86 2.61 -5.05 3.32
C PRO A 86 2.18 -6.53 3.29
N GLN A 87 3.12 -7.41 2.97
CA GLN A 87 2.88 -8.86 3.02
C GLN A 87 2.86 -9.30 4.48
N LYS A 88 1.81 -10.03 4.89
CA LYS A 88 1.82 -10.74 6.18
C LYS A 88 2.69 -11.99 6.03
N ARG A 89 3.64 -12.22 6.96
CA ARG A 89 4.47 -13.44 6.98
C ARG A 89 3.57 -14.69 6.85
N GLY A 90 3.89 -15.56 5.89
CA GLY A 90 3.22 -16.85 5.69
C GLY A 90 1.97 -16.83 4.83
N ARG A 91 1.58 -15.70 4.23
CA ARG A 91 0.46 -15.64 3.27
C ARG A 91 0.96 -15.27 1.88
N THR A 92 0.65 -16.10 0.88
CA THR A 92 0.75 -15.73 -0.54
C THR A 92 -0.02 -14.42 -0.76
N PRO A 93 0.48 -13.48 -1.59
CA PRO A 93 -0.27 -12.26 -1.94
C PRO A 93 -1.68 -12.64 -2.39
N PRO A 94 -2.71 -11.82 -2.08
CA PRO A 94 -4.09 -12.12 -2.45
C PRO A 94 -4.30 -11.89 -3.95
N ILE A 95 -3.72 -12.75 -4.78
CA ILE A 95 -4.11 -12.97 -6.17
C ILE A 95 -4.77 -14.35 -6.21
N SER A 96 -6.07 -14.37 -5.96
CA SER A 96 -6.88 -15.58 -5.78
C SER A 96 -7.19 -16.33 -7.09
N HIS A 97 -6.24 -16.46 -8.02
CA HIS A 97 -6.46 -17.20 -9.29
C HIS A 97 -5.27 -18.02 -9.82
N THR A 98 -4.10 -18.03 -9.18
CA THR A 98 -3.04 -18.97 -9.59
C THR A 98 -3.22 -20.29 -8.86
N SER A 99 -4.08 -21.14 -9.41
CA SER A 99 -3.93 -22.58 -9.17
C SER A 99 -2.46 -22.93 -9.41
N THR A 100 -1.81 -23.52 -8.41
CA THR A 100 -0.45 -24.03 -8.58
C THR A 100 -0.48 -24.99 -9.77
N PRO A 101 0.26 -24.73 -10.86
CA PRO A 101 0.26 -25.66 -11.98
C PRO A 101 0.79 -27.01 -11.46
N PRO A 102 0.20 -28.14 -11.86
CA PRO A 102 0.68 -29.45 -11.43
C PRO A 102 2.16 -29.56 -11.78
N SER A 103 2.97 -29.96 -10.80
CA SER A 103 4.42 -30.10 -10.98
C SER A 103 4.70 -31.03 -12.15
N ASN A 104 5.21 -30.49 -13.26
CA ASN A 104 5.63 -31.28 -14.41
C ASN A 104 7.08 -31.76 -14.21
N PRO A 105 7.32 -33.06 -13.94
CA PRO A 105 8.66 -33.57 -13.64
C PRO A 105 9.63 -33.50 -14.82
N SER A 106 9.16 -33.21 -16.04
CA SER A 106 10.01 -33.03 -17.23
C SER A 106 10.39 -31.57 -17.52
N CYS A 107 9.91 -30.60 -16.74
CA CYS A 107 10.29 -29.19 -16.88
C CYS A 107 11.59 -28.90 -16.10
N PRO A 108 12.72 -28.59 -16.76
CA PRO A 108 14.02 -28.40 -16.10
C PRO A 108 14.08 -27.15 -15.21
N THR A 109 13.10 -26.24 -15.33
CA THR A 109 13.05 -24.96 -14.60
C THR A 109 11.96 -24.91 -13.52
N CYS A 110 11.12 -25.94 -13.38
CA CYS A 110 10.17 -26.00 -12.27
C CYS A 110 10.92 -26.34 -10.97
N PRO A 111 10.72 -25.58 -9.88
CA PRO A 111 11.29 -25.96 -8.59
C PRO A 111 10.73 -27.33 -8.19
N ARG A 112 11.62 -28.32 -8.01
CA ARG A 112 11.23 -29.61 -7.44
C ARG A 112 10.65 -29.34 -6.06
N ALA A 113 9.49 -29.91 -5.77
CA ALA A 113 8.91 -29.90 -4.44
C ALA A 113 9.90 -30.59 -3.48
N THR A 114 10.73 -29.82 -2.81
CA THR A 114 11.50 -30.29 -1.67
C THR A 114 10.50 -30.37 -0.52
N SER A 115 10.15 -31.59 -0.11
CA SER A 115 9.46 -31.79 1.15
C SER A 115 10.40 -31.35 2.28
N SER A 116 10.24 -30.13 2.78
CA SER A 116 10.89 -29.71 4.02
C SER A 116 10.50 -30.66 5.17
N PRO A 117 11.40 -30.97 6.12
CA PRO A 117 11.17 -32.00 7.13
C PRO A 117 10.13 -31.62 8.20
N GLU A 118 9.61 -30.38 8.18
CA GLU A 118 8.74 -29.85 9.22
C GLU A 118 7.28 -30.33 9.15
N SER A 119 6.90 -31.17 8.17
CA SER A 119 5.54 -31.74 8.10
C SER A 119 5.29 -32.93 9.04
N ARG A 120 6.27 -33.33 9.87
CA ARG A 120 6.14 -34.42 10.85
C ARG A 120 5.75 -33.99 12.26
N LEU A 121 5.38 -32.73 12.48
CA LEU A 121 4.90 -32.25 13.78
C LEU A 121 3.44 -31.78 13.75
N SER A 122 2.55 -32.58 13.17
CA SER A 122 1.09 -32.39 13.29
C SER A 122 0.37 -33.70 13.64
N GLN A 123 0.86 -34.41 14.65
CA GLN A 123 0.08 -35.48 15.30
C GLN A 123 0.18 -35.34 16.81
N SER A 124 -0.64 -34.46 17.38
CA SER A 124 -1.30 -34.62 18.69
C SER A 124 -1.97 -33.31 19.11
N VAL A 125 -3.26 -33.15 18.77
CA VAL A 125 -4.14 -32.20 19.46
C VAL A 125 -5.25 -33.03 20.09
N PRO A 126 -5.35 -33.13 21.43
CA PRO A 126 -6.57 -33.59 22.05
C PRO A 126 -7.60 -32.46 22.09
N ARG A 127 -8.82 -32.80 21.71
CA ARG A 127 -10.01 -31.95 21.66
C ARG A 127 -10.68 -31.92 23.03
N ALA A 128 -10.82 -30.75 23.64
CA ALA A 128 -11.75 -30.47 24.76
C ALA A 128 -12.03 -28.95 24.78
N ALA A 129 -13.22 -28.49 24.39
CA ALA A 129 -14.45 -28.37 25.20
C ALA A 129 -14.50 -27.06 26.01
N SER A 130 -15.33 -26.15 25.49
CA SER A 130 -16.17 -25.14 26.16
C SER A 130 -15.90 -24.79 27.63
N GLN A 131 -15.78 -23.49 27.91
CA GLN A 131 -16.52 -22.85 29.00
C GLN A 131 -16.60 -21.32 28.82
N SER A 132 -17.79 -20.80 29.09
CA SER A 132 -18.22 -19.42 29.11
C SER A 132 -17.68 -18.65 30.31
N THR A 133 -17.30 -17.38 30.13
CA THR A 133 -17.36 -16.38 31.21
C THR A 133 -17.70 -14.99 30.67
N SER A 134 -18.88 -14.54 31.08
CA SER A 134 -19.35 -13.16 31.22
C SER A 134 -18.44 -12.33 32.14
N THR A 135 -18.19 -11.06 31.84
CA THR A 135 -18.55 -9.88 32.69
C THR A 135 -17.90 -8.57 32.23
N ARG A 136 -18.68 -7.47 32.34
CA ARG A 136 -18.36 -6.04 32.68
C ARG A 136 -17.25 -5.34 31.87
N GLY A 137 -17.46 -4.19 31.25
CA GLY A 137 -18.13 -2.98 31.74
C GLY A 137 -17.06 -1.89 31.98
N TYR A 138 -16.83 -1.02 30.99
CA TYR A 138 -15.84 0.07 31.04
C TYR A 138 -16.46 1.38 31.55
N PRO A 139 -15.80 2.13 32.45
CA PRO A 139 -16.16 3.52 32.72
C PRO A 139 -15.32 4.51 31.89
N THR A 140 -15.96 5.57 31.40
CA THR A 140 -15.35 6.75 30.78
C THR A 140 -14.90 7.77 31.83
N PRO A 141 -13.76 8.47 31.66
CA PRO A 141 -13.40 9.61 32.50
C PRO A 141 -14.06 10.92 32.03
N ARG A 142 -14.32 11.81 33.00
CA ARG A 142 -14.80 13.20 32.83
C ARG A 142 -13.72 14.11 32.25
#